data_AF-U2ZW87-F1
#
_entry.id   AF-U2ZW87-F1
#
_cell.length_a   1.000
_cell.length_b   1.000
_cell.length_c   1.000
_cell.angle_alpha   90.00
_cell.angle_beta   90.00
_cell.angle_gamma   90.00
#
_symmetry.space_group_name_H-M   'P 1'
#
loop_
_entity.id
_entity.type
_entity.pdbx_description
1 polymer ?
#
loop_
_entity_poly.entity_id
_entity_poly.type
_entity_poly.pdbx_seq_one_letter_code
_entity_poly.pdbx_strand_id
1 'polypeptide(L)'
;MSAPSPLKGHARPLYRDPIERLADESLHDFLLRRHDEMVSELDALEVEVVWKEVHLRYERLAADRRHVWLIAGLALDATLAMLLVLAGIFDAVPVSMAAITLTVLLAGNLFALAMPRFDPLLAKLLAWSW
;
A
#
# COMPACT_ATOMS: atom_id res chain seq x y z
N MET A 1 -19.53 -29.06 -19.87
CA MET A 1 -18.08 -28.84 -20.00
C MET A 1 -17.58 -29.71 -21.14
N SER A 2 -17.18 -29.10 -22.25
CA SER A 2 -16.47 -29.76 -23.36
C SER A 2 -15.49 -28.75 -23.95
N ALA A 3 -14.24 -29.18 -24.10
CA ALA A 3 -13.13 -28.39 -24.60
C ALA A 3 -13.31 -28.00 -26.08
N PRO A 4 -12.83 -26.82 -26.52
CA PRO A 4 -12.78 -26.49 -27.93
C PRO A 4 -11.54 -27.09 -28.62
N SER A 5 -11.80 -27.67 -29.79
CA SER A 5 -10.84 -28.29 -30.72
C SER A 5 -9.94 -27.25 -31.43
N PRO A 6 -8.68 -27.60 -31.78
CA PRO A 6 -7.72 -26.68 -32.39
C PRO A 6 -7.84 -26.61 -33.92
N LEU A 7 -7.25 -25.55 -34.49
CA LEU A 7 -6.97 -25.31 -35.92
C LEU A 7 -8.12 -24.69 -36.75
N LYS A 8 -8.12 -23.35 -36.82
CA LYS A 8 -8.36 -22.61 -38.07
C LYS A 8 -7.34 -21.48 -38.17
N GLY A 9 -6.73 -21.41 -39.36
CA GLY A 9 -5.50 -20.68 -39.61
C GLY A 9 -5.61 -19.18 -39.39
N HIS A 10 -4.64 -18.65 -38.67
CA HIS A 10 -4.17 -17.30 -38.87
C HIS A 10 -2.75 -17.39 -39.39
N ALA A 11 -2.56 -16.80 -40.58
CA ALA A 11 -1.29 -16.73 -41.26
C ALA A 11 -0.24 -16.24 -40.26
N ARG A 12 0.76 -17.09 -39.99
CA ARG A 12 1.97 -16.67 -39.29
C ARG A 12 2.56 -15.52 -40.11
N PRO A 13 2.83 -14.34 -39.55
CA PRO A 13 3.79 -13.47 -40.17
C PRO A 13 5.09 -14.28 -40.21
N LEU A 14 5.66 -14.43 -41.41
CA LEU A 14 6.98 -14.99 -41.61
C LEU A 14 7.92 -14.31 -40.60
N TYR A 15 8.38 -15.07 -39.61
CA TYR A 15 9.47 -14.66 -38.73
C TYR A 15 10.71 -14.66 -39.62
N ARG A 16 10.90 -13.53 -40.31
CA ARG A 16 12.09 -13.26 -41.11
C ARG A 16 13.21 -12.98 -40.12
N ASP A 17 14.28 -13.76 -40.18
CA ASP A 17 15.41 -13.62 -39.27
C ASP A 17 15.88 -12.15 -39.23
N PRO A 18 16.18 -11.60 -38.04
CA PRO A 18 16.63 -10.21 -37.92
C PRO A 18 17.92 -9.94 -38.71
N ILE A 19 18.69 -10.98 -39.01
CA ILE A 19 19.92 -10.94 -39.80
C ILE A 19 19.63 -10.68 -41.29
N GLU A 20 18.51 -11.17 -41.84
CA GLU A 20 18.15 -10.98 -43.25
C GLU A 20 17.58 -9.59 -43.53
N ARG A 21 17.06 -8.86 -42.53
CA ARG A 21 16.64 -7.45 -42.68
C ARG A 21 17.82 -6.48 -42.67
N LEU A 22 18.93 -6.87 -42.04
CA LEU A 22 20.13 -6.03 -41.92
C LEU A 22 20.88 -5.83 -43.23
N ALA A 23 20.62 -6.65 -44.25
CA ALA A 23 21.36 -6.62 -45.52
C ALA A 23 21.01 -5.41 -46.42
N ASP A 24 19.83 -4.81 -46.22
CA ASP A 24 19.32 -3.68 -47.03
C ASP A 24 19.10 -2.39 -46.21
N GLU A 25 19.21 -2.44 -44.87
CA GLU A 25 18.99 -1.29 -43.98
C GLU A 25 20.28 -0.46 -43.88
N SER A 26 20.21 0.85 -44.15
CA SER A 26 21.39 1.70 -44.02
C SER A 26 21.81 1.78 -42.55
N LEU A 27 23.11 1.88 -42.27
CA LEU A 27 23.62 2.01 -40.89
C LEU A 27 22.95 3.17 -40.14
N HIS A 28 22.60 4.24 -40.87
CA HIS A 28 21.89 5.39 -40.32
C HIS A 28 20.47 5.05 -39.84
N ASP A 29 19.71 4.32 -40.65
CA ASP A 29 18.33 3.91 -40.31
C ASP A 29 18.31 2.91 -39.14
N PHE A 30 19.28 2.00 -39.11
CA PHE A 30 19.46 1.08 -38.00
C PHE A 30 19.74 1.82 -36.68
N LEU A 31 20.64 2.81 -36.70
CA LEU A 31 20.98 3.59 -35.52
C LEU A 31 19.81 4.47 -35.06
N LEU A 32 19.06 5.07 -35.98
CA LEU A 32 17.85 5.84 -35.66
C LEU A 32 16.79 4.96 -34.99
N ARG A 33 16.49 3.80 -35.58
CA ARG A 33 15.54 2.84 -35.01
C ARG A 33 15.95 2.39 -33.61
N ARG A 34 17.23 2.09 -33.38
CA ARG A 34 17.72 1.70 -32.05
C ARG A 34 17.71 2.83 -31.05
N HIS A 35 17.98 4.06 -31.48
CA HIS A 35 17.81 5.25 -30.65
C HIS A 35 16.35 5.41 -30.22
N ASP A 36 15.40 5.30 -31.15
CA ASP A 36 13.98 5.44 -30.86
C ASP A 36 13.45 4.32 -29.95
N GLU A 37 13.91 3.08 -30.17
CA GLU A 37 13.64 1.96 -29.27
C GLU A 37 14.16 2.26 -27.85
N MET A 38 15.41 2.73 -27.72
CA MET A 38 15.99 3.10 -26.41
C MET A 38 15.24 4.25 -25.74
N VAL A 39 14.83 5.28 -26.48
CA VAL A 39 14.03 6.39 -25.94
C VAL A 39 12.70 5.88 -25.43
N SER A 40 12.02 5.00 -26.18
CA SER A 40 10.74 4.42 -25.76
C SER A 40 10.87 3.55 -24.49
N GLU A 41 11.97 2.83 -24.34
CA GLU A 41 12.27 2.06 -23.12
C GLU A 41 12.57 3.00 -21.94
N LEU A 42 13.28 4.10 -22.19
CA LEU A 42 13.58 5.10 -21.16
C LEU A 42 12.30 5.77 -20.64
N ASP A 43 11.39 6.17 -21.53
CA ASP A 43 10.10 6.76 -21.19
C ASP A 43 9.24 5.78 -20.37
N ALA A 44 9.23 4.49 -20.75
CA ALA A 44 8.51 3.46 -20.01
C ALA A 44 9.08 3.27 -18.59
N LEU A 45 10.40 3.28 -18.45
CA LEU A 45 11.08 3.19 -17.15
C LEU A 45 10.83 4.43 -16.29
N GLU A 46 10.83 5.63 -16.88
CA GLU A 46 10.54 6.88 -16.15
C GLU A 46 9.13 6.84 -15.56
N VAL A 47 8.14 6.41 -16.35
CA VAL A 47 6.77 6.21 -15.85
C VAL A 47 6.72 5.19 -14.71
N GLU A 48 7.43 4.06 -14.84
CA GLU A 48 7.47 3.04 -13.79
C GLU A 48 8.12 3.58 -12.49
N VAL A 49 9.19 4.36 -12.60
CA VAL A 49 9.86 5.01 -11.46
C VAL A 49 8.91 5.97 -10.77
N VAL A 50 8.21 6.83 -11.51
CA VAL A 50 7.22 7.77 -10.95
C VAL A 50 6.12 7.01 -10.19
N TRP A 51 5.59 5.93 -10.78
CA TRP A 51 4.59 5.10 -10.10
C TRP A 51 5.13 4.48 -8.81
N LYS A 52 6.36 3.94 -8.81
CA LYS A 52 6.99 3.37 -7.62
C LYS A 52 7.24 4.42 -6.53
N GLU A 53 7.68 5.62 -6.90
CA GLU A 53 7.88 6.72 -5.95
C GLU A 53 6.57 7.14 -5.28
N VAL A 54 5.50 7.28 -6.08
CA VAL A 54 4.17 7.59 -5.56
C VAL A 54 3.70 6.48 -4.60
N HIS A 55 3.87 5.22 -4.99
CA HIS A 55 3.49 4.08 -4.14
C HIS A 55 4.25 4.07 -2.81
N LEU A 56 5.57 4.25 -2.85
CA LEU A 56 6.41 4.33 -1.64
C LEU A 56 6.03 5.51 -0.74
N ARG A 57 5.66 6.67 -1.31
CA ARG A 57 5.15 7.80 -0.52
C ARG A 57 3.85 7.44 0.20
N TYR A 58 2.93 6.75 -0.48
CA TYR A 58 1.69 6.27 0.16
C TYR A 58 1.97 5.26 1.27
N GLU A 59 2.87 4.30 1.05
CA GLU A 59 3.24 3.32 2.08
C GLU A 59 3.90 3.98 3.29
N ARG A 60 4.79 4.96 3.08
CA ARG A 60 5.40 5.73 4.17
C ARG A 60 4.36 6.50 4.98
N LEU A 61 3.43 7.19 4.32
CA LEU A 61 2.34 7.89 5.00
C LEU A 61 1.46 6.93 5.80
N ALA A 62 1.18 5.73 5.27
CA ALA A 62 0.41 4.71 5.98
C ALA A 62 1.17 4.16 7.20
N ALA A 63 2.49 3.96 7.07
CA ALA A 63 3.35 3.54 8.17
C ALA A 63 3.42 4.59 9.28
N ASP A 64 3.62 5.87 8.93
CA ASP A 64 3.67 6.97 9.89
C ASP A 64 2.37 7.09 10.68
N ARG A 65 1.21 7.02 10.01
CA ARG A 65 -0.09 7.02 10.70
C ARG A 65 -0.23 5.84 11.65
N ARG A 66 0.21 4.64 11.26
CA ARG A 66 0.18 3.46 12.13
C ARG A 66 1.04 3.67 13.37
N HIS A 67 2.23 4.26 13.25
CA HIS A 67 3.08 4.57 14.40
C HIS A 67 2.41 5.56 15.36
N VAL A 68 1.79 6.62 14.83
CA VAL A 68 1.05 7.59 15.65
C VAL A 68 -0.09 6.92 16.44
N TRP A 69 -0.86 6.03 15.80
CA TRP A 69 -1.94 5.31 16.48
C TRP A 69 -1.43 4.37 17.58
N LEU A 70 -0.32 3.68 17.35
CA LEU A 70 0.31 2.82 18.37
C LEU A 70 0.80 3.64 19.57
N ILE A 71 1.42 4.79 19.32
CA ILE A 71 1.88 5.70 20.38
C ILE A 71 0.69 6.23 21.19
N ALA A 72 -0.39 6.65 20.51
CA ALA A 72 -1.60 7.15 21.16
C ALA A 72 -2.28 6.07 22.02
N GLY A 73 -2.37 4.83 21.54
CA GLY A 73 -2.88 3.70 22.30
C GLY A 73 -2.05 3.43 23.56
N LEU A 74 -0.72 3.39 23.42
CA LEU A 74 0.19 3.14 24.54
C LEU A 74 0.17 4.26 25.59
N ALA A 75 -0.03 5.52 25.17
CA ALA A 75 -0.21 6.65 26.08
C ALA A 75 -1.54 6.57 26.84
N LEU A 76 -2.62 6.13 26.19
CA LEU A 76 -3.92 5.94 26.82
C LEU A 76 -3.88 4.79 27.84
N ASP A 77 -3.20 3.69 27.52
CA ASP A 77 -2.95 2.59 28.45
C ASP A 77 -2.18 3.04 29.68
N ALA A 78 -1.12 3.82 29.50
CA ALA A 78 -0.31 4.35 30.60
C ALA A 78 -1.13 5.26 31.53
N THR A 79 -1.99 6.12 30.97
CA THR A 79 -2.84 7.01 31.77
C THR A 79 -3.92 6.25 32.55
N LEU A 80 -4.57 5.25 31.93
CA LEU A 80 -5.55 4.39 32.61
C LEU A 80 -4.92 3.51 33.68
N ALA A 81 -3.74 2.93 33.40
CA ALA A 81 -2.98 2.16 34.39
C ALA A 81 -2.57 3.03 35.58
N MET A 82 -2.12 4.26 35.34
CA MET A 82 -1.77 5.19 36.41
C MET A 82 -2.98 5.60 37.25
N LEU A 83 -4.14 5.80 36.63
CA LEU A 83 -5.41 6.04 37.33
C LEU A 83 -5.80 4.88 38.24
N LEU A 84 -5.64 3.63 37.79
CA LEU A 84 -5.88 2.45 38.61
C LEU A 84 -4.93 2.36 39.80
N VAL A 85 -3.64 2.63 39.58
CA VAL A 85 -2.64 2.66 40.65
C VAL A 85 -3.00 3.74 41.68
N LEU A 86 -3.28 4.96 41.23
CA LEU A 86 -3.67 6.06 42.12
C LEU A 86 -4.91 5.69 42.93
N ALA A 87 -5.95 5.20 42.25
CA ALA A 87 -7.23 4.98 42.89
C ALA A 87 -7.22 3.71 43.78
N GLY A 88 -6.34 2.74 43.51
CA GLY A 88 -6.01 1.65 44.44
C GLY A 88 -5.23 2.13 45.67
N ILE A 89 -4.28 3.07 45.51
CA ILE A 89 -3.56 3.69 46.64
C ILE A 89 -4.53 4.43 47.58
N PHE A 90 -5.60 5.00 47.04
CA PHE A 90 -6.63 5.70 47.83
C PHE A 90 -7.79 4.79 48.30
N ASP A 91 -7.71 3.46 48.12
CA ASP A 91 -8.78 2.49 48.43
C ASP A 91 -10.15 2.88 47.83
N ALA A 92 -10.13 3.61 46.71
CA ALA A 92 -11.28 4.29 46.14
C ALA A 92 -11.95 3.52 45.00
N VAL A 93 -11.40 2.36 44.59
CA VAL A 93 -11.87 1.62 43.40
C VAL A 93 -12.54 0.31 43.76
N PRO A 94 -13.86 0.17 43.54
CA PRO A 94 -14.51 -1.13 43.58
C PRO A 94 -14.02 -2.01 42.42
N VAL A 95 -13.93 -3.32 42.64
CA VAL A 95 -13.42 -4.32 41.66
C VAL A 95 -14.10 -4.22 40.28
N SER A 96 -15.37 -3.82 40.24
CA SER A 96 -16.11 -3.58 38.99
C SER A 96 -15.53 -2.44 38.15
N MET A 97 -15.03 -1.36 38.77
CA MET A 97 -14.37 -0.27 38.06
C MET A 97 -13.02 -0.70 37.51
N ALA A 98 -12.23 -1.44 38.29
CA ALA A 98 -10.96 -2.00 37.80
C ALA A 98 -11.15 -2.91 36.58
N ALA A 99 -12.19 -3.76 36.60
CA ALA A 99 -12.55 -4.58 35.46
C ALA A 99 -12.93 -3.74 34.24
N ILE A 100 -13.80 -2.72 34.39
CA ILE A 100 -14.19 -1.82 33.30
C ILE A 100 -12.98 -1.12 32.70
N THR A 101 -12.07 -0.59 33.52
CA THR A 101 -10.86 0.10 33.04
C THR A 101 -9.98 -0.84 32.23
N LEU A 102 -9.86 -2.10 32.65
CA LEU A 102 -9.08 -3.13 31.95
C LEU A 102 -9.72 -3.52 30.62
N THR A 103 -11.05 -3.61 30.56
CA THR A 103 -11.79 -3.83 29.31
C THR A 103 -11.65 -2.66 28.35
N VAL A 104 -11.64 -1.42 28.85
CA VAL A 104 -11.42 -0.20 28.06
C VAL A 104 -9.99 -0.15 27.52
N LEU A 105 -9.00 -0.53 28.32
CA LEU A 105 -7.60 -0.70 27.89
C LEU A 105 -7.49 -1.71 26.73
N LEU A 106 -8.11 -2.88 26.90
CA LEU A 106 -8.09 -3.94 25.90
C LEU A 106 -8.79 -3.50 24.60
N ALA A 107 -9.94 -2.84 24.73
CA ALA A 107 -10.70 -2.31 23.62
C ALA A 107 -9.94 -1.17 22.89
N GLY A 108 -9.30 -0.27 23.63
CA GLY A 108 -8.48 0.81 23.09
C GLY A 108 -7.28 0.31 22.29
N ASN A 109 -6.60 -0.73 22.78
CA ASN A 109 -5.52 -1.39 22.05
C ASN A 109 -6.00 -2.09 20.77
N LEU A 110 -7.11 -2.82 20.84
CA LEU A 110 -7.73 -3.42 19.66
C LEU A 110 -8.15 -2.36 18.64
N PHE A 111 -8.63 -1.21 19.12
CA PHE A 111 -9.02 -0.10 18.26
C PHE A 111 -7.80 0.55 17.59
N ALA A 112 -6.72 0.82 18.33
CA ALA A 112 -5.47 1.34 17.78
C ALA A 112 -4.83 0.40 16.74
N LEU A 113 -4.94 -0.91 16.95
CA LEU A 113 -4.51 -1.94 15.99
C LEU A 113 -5.41 -2.03 14.75
N ALA A 114 -6.71 -1.79 14.90
CA ALA A 114 -7.68 -1.84 13.82
C ALA A 114 -7.79 -0.53 13.02
N MET A 115 -7.36 0.60 13.60
CA MET A 115 -7.51 1.94 13.04
C MET A 115 -6.90 2.16 11.65
N PRO A 116 -5.79 1.50 11.24
CA PRO A 116 -5.29 1.58 9.85
C PRO A 116 -6.32 1.18 8.79
N ARG A 117 -7.33 0.37 9.16
CA ARG A 117 -8.43 -0.03 8.26
C ARG A 117 -9.61 0.95 8.27
N PHE A 118 -9.76 1.73 9.34
CA PHE A 118 -10.84 2.69 9.50
C PHE A 118 -10.46 4.10 9.03
N ASP A 119 -9.18 4.41 8.95
CA ASP A 119 -8.65 5.68 8.43
C ASP A 119 -9.29 6.17 7.11
N PRO A 120 -9.46 5.33 6.06
CA PRO A 120 -10.14 5.75 4.83
C PRO A 120 -11.66 5.95 5.00
N LEU A 121 -12.31 5.25 5.92
CA LEU A 121 -13.73 5.44 6.24
C LEU A 121 -13.94 6.71 7.07
N LEU A 122 -13.07 6.97 8.03
CA LEU A 122 -13.09 8.17 8.86
C LEU A 122 -12.82 9.42 8.02
N ALA A 123 -11.85 9.35 7.10
CA ALA A 123 -11.57 10.43 6.16
C ALA A 123 -12.76 10.72 5.23
N LYS A 124 -13.48 9.68 4.77
CA LYS A 124 -14.72 9.85 3.99
C LYS A 124 -15.84 10.48 4.82
N LEU A 125 -16.01 10.06 6.07
CA LEU A 125 -17.01 10.63 6.98
C LEU A 125 -16.71 12.09 7.34
N LEU A 126 -15.44 12.42 7.59
CA LEU A 126 -14.98 13.81 7.80
C LEU A 126 -15.16 14.66 6.54
N ALA A 127 -14.89 14.12 5.36
CA ALA A 127 -15.13 14.84 4.10
C ALA A 127 -16.63 15.06 3.80
N TRP A 128 -17.53 14.26 4.40
CA TRP A 128 -18.98 14.42 4.29
C TRP A 128 -19.57 15.33 5.38
N SER A 129 -18.83 15.59 6.46
CA SER A 129 -19.26 16.47 7.54
C SER A 129 -18.90 17.95 7.30
N TRP A 130 -18.38 18.28 6.12
CA TRP A 130 -18.00 19.63 5.66
C TRP A 130 -18.78 20.01 4.40
#